data_AF-A0A0E3L9K3-F1
#
_entry.id   AF-A0A0E3L9K3-F1
#
_cell.length_a   1.000
_cell.length_b   1.000
_cell.length_c   1.000
_cell.angle_alpha   90.00
_cell.angle_beta   90.00
_cell.angle_gamma   90.00
#
_symmetry.space_group_name_H-M   'P 1'
#
loop_
_entity.id
_entity.type
_entity.pdbx_description
1 polymer ?
#
loop_
_entity_poly.entity_id
_entity_poly.type
_entity_poly.pdbx_seq_one_letter_code
_entity_poly.pdbx_strand_id
1 'polypeptide(L)'
;MVNIGFIKMGNLGMSQVINLIQDEIAAREGITVRVCGTGAKMGPADAADTESFKQWNADFVVMISPNAAAPGPTAAREIWKDVPCIVVSDGPTKKEAREALEQEGFGYIILPVDPLIGAKREFLDPVEMASFNSDAMKVLSNCGVVRLIQEELDKVTEQVASGKSGKDLELPHIFAKPEKCVESAGFANPYAKAKALAALHMAEKVAQVNFPACFMLKEVEQVCLTAAAGHEIMGAAAILATQAREIEKSNDTVLRQPHAKNGTLLKKVKLYEKPE
;
A
#
# COMPACT_ATOMS: atom_id res chain seq x y z
N MET A 1 -14.40 -20.84 1.96
CA MET A 1 -13.05 -20.42 2.38
C MET A 1 -12.50 -19.61 1.22
N VAL A 2 -12.07 -18.37 1.46
CA VAL A 2 -11.58 -17.44 0.45
C VAL A 2 -10.05 -17.50 0.41
N ASN A 3 -9.48 -17.83 -0.74
CA ASN A 3 -8.05 -17.89 -0.99
C ASN A 3 -7.56 -16.56 -1.55
N ILE A 4 -6.81 -15.81 -0.74
CA ILE A 4 -6.27 -14.49 -1.12
C ILE A 4 -4.78 -14.60 -1.43
N GLY A 5 -4.42 -14.35 -2.68
CA GLY A 5 -3.02 -14.36 -3.12
C GLY A 5 -2.40 -12.97 -3.09
N PHE A 6 -1.18 -12.84 -2.58
CA PHE A 6 -0.38 -11.62 -2.73
C PHE A 6 0.84 -11.88 -3.60
N ILE A 7 1.03 -11.08 -4.64
CA ILE A 7 2.17 -11.15 -5.54
C ILE A 7 3.01 -9.90 -5.30
N LYS A 8 4.18 -10.05 -4.70
CA LYS A 8 5.07 -8.93 -4.33
C LYS A 8 6.28 -8.87 -5.26
N MET A 9 6.35 -7.83 -6.08
CA MET A 9 7.46 -7.61 -7.00
C MET A 9 8.12 -6.27 -6.72
N GLY A 10 9.35 -6.28 -6.22
CA GLY A 10 9.98 -5.08 -5.69
C GLY A 10 9.38 -4.69 -4.32
N ASN A 11 9.62 -3.45 -3.90
CA ASN A 11 9.20 -2.98 -2.59
C ASN A 11 8.60 -1.58 -2.65
N LEU A 12 7.40 -1.45 -2.11
CA LEU A 12 6.76 -0.21 -1.67
C LEU A 12 6.71 -0.21 -0.14
N GLY A 13 6.49 0.94 0.49
CA GLY A 13 6.28 1.00 1.95
C GLY A 13 5.12 0.09 2.38
N MET A 14 4.05 0.06 1.60
CA MET A 14 2.89 -0.79 1.87
C MET A 14 3.18 -2.30 1.70
N SER A 15 4.21 -2.68 0.93
CA SER A 15 4.60 -4.10 0.73
C SER A 15 4.95 -4.80 2.05
N GLN A 16 5.35 -4.05 3.08
CA GLN A 16 5.76 -4.62 4.36
C GLN A 16 4.62 -5.35 5.08
N VAL A 17 3.38 -4.84 4.99
CA VAL A 17 2.26 -5.35 5.78
C VAL A 17 1.01 -5.69 4.98
N ILE A 18 0.92 -5.37 3.69
CA ILE A 18 -0.33 -5.48 2.91
C ILE A 18 -1.03 -6.85 2.97
N ASN A 19 -0.29 -7.95 3.09
CA ASN A 19 -0.87 -9.28 3.20
C ASN A 19 -1.35 -9.61 4.63
N LEU A 20 -0.83 -8.92 5.63
CA LEU A 20 -1.16 -9.13 7.05
C LEU A 20 -2.43 -8.37 7.46
N ILE A 21 -2.80 -7.30 6.74
CA ILE A 21 -3.92 -6.43 7.12
C ILE A 21 -5.29 -7.11 7.00
N GLN A 22 -5.37 -8.26 6.31
CA GLN A 22 -6.58 -9.06 6.20
C GLN A 22 -6.80 -9.98 7.42
N ASP A 23 -5.78 -10.18 8.26
CA ASP A 23 -5.83 -11.05 9.43
C ASP A 23 -4.74 -10.65 10.46
N GLU A 24 -4.92 -9.49 11.08
CA GLU A 24 -3.92 -8.81 11.90
C GLU A 24 -3.51 -9.56 13.18
N ILE A 25 -4.31 -10.54 13.62
CA ILE A 25 -4.02 -11.41 14.78
C ILE A 25 -4.02 -12.91 14.43
N ALA A 26 -4.04 -13.28 13.15
CA ALA A 26 -4.06 -14.68 12.69
C ALA A 26 -5.24 -15.51 13.25
N ALA A 27 -6.42 -14.90 13.37
CA ALA A 27 -7.61 -15.50 13.97
C ALA A 27 -8.87 -15.39 13.10
N ARG A 28 -8.78 -14.76 11.92
CA ARG A 28 -9.90 -14.68 10.97
C ARG A 28 -10.13 -16.04 10.32
N GLU A 29 -11.30 -16.61 10.56
CA GLU A 29 -11.77 -17.81 9.91
C GLU A 29 -12.37 -17.50 8.53
N GLY A 30 -12.48 -18.52 7.69
CA GLY A 30 -13.12 -18.39 6.39
C GLY A 30 -12.21 -17.83 5.29
N ILE A 31 -10.97 -17.42 5.60
CA ILE A 31 -9.97 -17.02 4.62
C ILE A 31 -8.69 -17.86 4.73
N THR A 32 -7.87 -17.82 3.69
CA THR A 32 -6.47 -18.26 3.73
C THR A 32 -5.66 -17.32 2.86
N VAL A 33 -4.54 -16.83 3.39
CA VAL A 33 -3.66 -15.89 2.69
C VAL A 33 -2.34 -16.57 2.34
N ARG A 34 -1.87 -16.42 1.10
CA ARG A 34 -0.50 -16.79 0.72
C ARG A 34 0.19 -15.69 -0.06
N VAL A 35 1.51 -15.68 0.02
CA VAL A 35 2.36 -14.69 -0.62
C VAL A 35 3.34 -15.38 -1.56
N CYS A 36 3.41 -14.90 -2.79
CA CYS A 36 4.49 -15.15 -3.74
C CYS A 36 5.28 -13.85 -3.89
N GLY A 37 6.61 -13.91 -3.85
CA GLY A 37 7.41 -12.70 -4.01
C GLY A 37 8.80 -12.97 -4.54
N THR A 38 9.34 -11.98 -5.23
CA THR A 38 10.63 -12.01 -5.93
C THR A 38 11.68 -11.11 -5.26
N GLY A 39 11.46 -10.81 -3.98
CA GLY A 39 12.26 -9.86 -3.22
C GLY A 39 12.24 -8.47 -3.85
N ALA A 40 13.41 -7.82 -3.92
CA ALA A 40 13.55 -6.48 -4.50
C ALA A 40 13.52 -6.47 -6.04
N LYS A 41 13.50 -7.64 -6.70
CA LYS A 41 13.52 -7.75 -8.16
C LYS A 41 12.09 -7.72 -8.72
N MET A 42 11.94 -7.12 -9.89
CA MET A 42 10.66 -6.85 -10.55
C MET A 42 10.83 -6.78 -12.08
N GLY A 43 11.77 -7.54 -12.64
CA GLY A 43 11.98 -7.66 -14.07
C GLY A 43 11.04 -8.69 -14.71
N PRO A 44 11.07 -8.83 -16.05
CA PRO A 44 10.25 -9.81 -16.76
C PRO A 44 10.54 -11.28 -16.37
N ALA A 45 11.78 -11.62 -16.06
CA ALA A 45 12.13 -12.96 -15.57
C ALA A 45 11.48 -13.24 -14.20
N ASP A 46 11.52 -12.27 -13.30
CA ASP A 46 10.88 -12.36 -11.99
C ASP A 46 9.35 -12.44 -12.13
N ALA A 47 8.77 -11.75 -13.12
CA ALA A 47 7.34 -11.87 -13.44
C ALA A 47 6.94 -13.29 -13.82
N ALA A 48 7.77 -13.98 -14.62
CA ALA A 48 7.53 -15.35 -15.05
C ALA A 48 7.49 -16.33 -13.86
N ASP A 49 8.36 -16.14 -12.86
CA ASP A 49 8.40 -17.00 -11.66
C ASP A 49 7.07 -16.98 -10.88
N THR A 50 6.31 -15.89 -10.99
CA THR A 50 5.00 -15.77 -10.32
C THR A 50 3.98 -16.77 -10.87
N GLU A 51 4.11 -17.25 -12.12
CA GLU A 51 3.16 -18.18 -12.72
C GLU A 51 3.02 -19.48 -11.92
N SER A 52 4.12 -19.93 -11.30
CA SER A 52 4.14 -21.10 -10.42
C SER A 52 3.15 -21.01 -9.25
N PHE A 53 2.76 -19.79 -8.85
CA PHE A 53 1.81 -19.56 -7.77
C PHE A 53 0.35 -19.80 -8.18
N LYS A 54 0.04 -19.82 -9.48
CA LYS A 54 -1.31 -20.13 -9.97
C LYS A 54 -1.82 -21.49 -9.51
N GLN A 55 -0.93 -22.46 -9.30
CA GLN A 55 -1.29 -23.81 -8.81
C GLN A 55 -2.05 -23.80 -7.48
N TRP A 56 -1.92 -22.73 -6.69
CA TRP A 56 -2.61 -22.61 -5.41
C TRP A 56 -4.10 -22.21 -5.57
N ASN A 57 -4.52 -21.78 -6.77
CA ASN A 57 -5.91 -21.40 -7.09
C ASN A 57 -6.47 -20.36 -6.11
N ALA A 58 -5.88 -19.16 -6.12
CA ALA A 58 -6.43 -18.02 -5.42
C ALA A 58 -7.74 -17.55 -6.06
N ASP A 59 -8.72 -17.14 -5.24
CA ASP A 59 -9.99 -16.58 -5.72
C ASP A 59 -9.79 -15.18 -6.31
N PHE A 60 -8.86 -14.42 -5.73
CA PHE A 60 -8.32 -13.19 -6.30
C PHE A 60 -6.88 -12.97 -5.83
N VAL A 61 -6.15 -12.13 -6.57
CA VAL A 61 -4.78 -11.75 -6.23
C VAL A 61 -4.62 -10.25 -6.07
N VAL A 62 -3.74 -9.86 -5.17
CA VAL A 62 -3.27 -8.48 -4.98
C VAL A 62 -1.82 -8.42 -5.43
N MET A 63 -1.58 -7.73 -6.54
CA MET A 63 -0.24 -7.55 -7.10
C MET A 63 0.31 -6.19 -6.66
N ILE A 64 1.35 -6.20 -5.84
CA ILE A 64 1.99 -4.98 -5.35
C ILE A 64 3.39 -4.81 -5.95
N SER A 65 3.61 -3.65 -6.56
CA SER A 65 4.91 -3.29 -7.15
C SER A 65 5.08 -1.79 -7.34
N PRO A 66 6.32 -1.26 -7.26
CA PRO A 66 6.63 0.07 -7.74
C PRO A 66 6.34 0.17 -9.25
N ASN A 67 5.77 1.29 -9.67
CA ASN A 67 5.41 1.62 -11.04
C ASN A 67 4.75 0.45 -11.80
N ALA A 68 3.42 0.37 -11.77
CA ALA A 68 2.68 -0.65 -12.50
C ALA A 68 3.01 -0.68 -14.01
N ALA A 69 3.45 0.43 -14.62
CA ALA A 69 3.82 0.46 -16.03
C ALA A 69 5.23 -0.09 -16.32
N ALA A 70 5.99 -0.50 -15.30
CA ALA A 70 7.31 -1.09 -15.51
C ALA A 70 7.21 -2.46 -16.23
N PRO A 71 8.27 -2.91 -16.94
CA PRO A 71 8.23 -4.12 -17.75
C PRO A 71 7.83 -5.39 -16.99
N GLY A 72 8.35 -5.62 -15.79
CA GLY A 72 8.00 -6.80 -15.00
C GLY A 72 6.57 -6.78 -14.46
N PRO A 73 6.11 -5.71 -13.79
CA PRO A 73 4.70 -5.57 -13.39
C PRO A 73 3.72 -5.71 -14.56
N THR A 74 4.07 -5.20 -15.75
CA THR A 74 3.24 -5.37 -16.96
C THR A 74 3.19 -6.84 -17.41
N ALA A 75 4.34 -7.51 -17.47
CA ALA A 75 4.39 -8.94 -17.79
C ALA A 75 3.63 -9.80 -16.76
N ALA A 76 3.73 -9.47 -15.48
CA ALA A 76 2.99 -10.16 -14.43
C ALA A 76 1.48 -9.97 -14.58
N ARG A 77 1.00 -8.77 -14.91
CA ARG A 77 -0.43 -8.54 -15.19
C ARG A 77 -0.93 -9.42 -16.33
N GLU A 78 -0.16 -9.55 -17.41
CA GLU A 78 -0.53 -10.44 -18.52
C GLU A 78 -0.60 -11.92 -18.10
N ILE A 79 0.32 -12.38 -17.24
CA ILE A 79 0.27 -13.73 -16.68
C ILE A 79 -1.01 -13.90 -15.84
N TRP A 80 -1.38 -12.91 -15.05
CA TRP A 80 -2.46 -13.02 -14.07
C TRP A 80 -3.84 -12.52 -14.53
N LYS A 81 -3.99 -12.13 -15.80
CA LYS A 81 -5.25 -11.56 -16.34
C LYS A 81 -6.48 -12.45 -16.23
N ASP A 82 -6.29 -13.76 -16.14
CA ASP A 82 -7.39 -14.74 -16.01
C ASP A 82 -7.87 -14.93 -14.56
N VAL A 83 -7.22 -14.27 -13.60
CA VAL A 83 -7.59 -14.29 -12.18
C VAL A 83 -7.97 -12.86 -11.78
N PRO A 84 -9.05 -12.64 -11.01
CA PRO A 84 -9.37 -11.31 -10.50
C PRO A 84 -8.17 -10.71 -9.78
N CYS A 85 -7.66 -9.58 -10.30
CA CYS A 85 -6.36 -9.05 -9.92
C CYS A 85 -6.47 -7.56 -9.58
N ILE A 86 -6.00 -7.21 -8.38
CA ILE A 86 -5.95 -5.85 -7.86
C ILE A 86 -4.51 -5.38 -7.88
N VAL A 87 -4.22 -4.34 -8.65
CA VAL A 87 -2.89 -3.74 -8.78
C VAL A 87 -2.70 -2.67 -7.71
N VAL A 88 -1.71 -2.82 -6.84
CA VAL A 88 -1.31 -1.82 -5.86
C VAL A 88 0.04 -1.26 -6.24
N SER A 89 0.11 0.05 -6.48
CA SER A 89 1.33 0.68 -6.99
C SER A 89 1.37 2.18 -6.65
N ASP A 90 2.53 2.81 -6.71
CA ASP A 90 2.70 4.27 -6.61
C ASP A 90 2.32 5.02 -7.92
N GLY A 91 2.19 4.28 -9.03
CA GLY A 91 1.74 4.80 -10.32
C GLY A 91 0.98 3.76 -11.16
N PRO A 92 0.18 4.19 -12.16
CA PRO A 92 0.26 5.49 -12.82
C PRO A 92 -0.60 6.60 -12.20
N THR A 93 -0.09 7.84 -12.22
CA THR A 93 -0.80 9.02 -11.69
C THR A 93 -1.70 9.70 -12.72
N LYS A 94 -1.46 9.47 -14.02
CA LYS A 94 -2.31 9.95 -15.12
C LYS A 94 -3.61 9.17 -15.16
N LYS A 95 -4.71 9.87 -15.43
CA LYS A 95 -6.07 9.30 -15.39
C LYS A 95 -6.24 8.23 -16.47
N GLU A 96 -5.80 8.52 -17.69
CA GLU A 96 -5.96 7.67 -18.87
C GLU A 96 -5.24 6.33 -18.69
N ALA A 97 -4.08 6.34 -18.04
CA ALA A 97 -3.32 5.13 -17.74
C ALA A 97 -3.97 4.26 -16.65
N ARG A 98 -4.75 4.87 -15.73
CA ARG A 98 -5.56 4.11 -14.77
C ARG A 98 -6.82 3.54 -15.42
N GLU A 99 -7.47 4.32 -16.30
CA GLU A 99 -8.60 3.84 -17.09
C GLU A 99 -8.20 2.67 -18.00
N ALA A 100 -6.97 2.65 -18.51
CA ALA A 100 -6.45 1.50 -19.25
C ALA A 100 -6.39 0.21 -18.40
N LEU A 101 -5.95 0.29 -17.14
CA LEU A 101 -5.96 -0.87 -16.22
C LEU A 101 -7.39 -1.40 -16.00
N GLU A 102 -8.35 -0.49 -15.82
CA GLU A 102 -9.76 -0.84 -15.66
C GLU A 102 -10.36 -1.48 -16.93
N GLN A 103 -10.04 -0.94 -18.10
CA GLN A 103 -10.47 -1.50 -19.40
C GLN A 103 -9.88 -2.89 -19.66
N GLU A 104 -8.67 -3.16 -19.16
CA GLU A 104 -8.03 -4.48 -19.19
C GLU A 104 -8.63 -5.46 -18.16
N GLY A 105 -9.57 -5.00 -17.31
CA GLY A 105 -10.28 -5.82 -16.32
C GLY A 105 -9.61 -5.88 -14.95
N PHE A 106 -8.58 -5.06 -14.69
CA PHE A 106 -7.91 -5.02 -13.40
C PHE A 106 -8.62 -4.07 -12.42
N GLY A 107 -8.61 -4.43 -11.14
CA GLY A 107 -8.73 -3.47 -10.06
C GLY A 107 -7.41 -2.71 -9.88
N TYR A 108 -7.46 -1.50 -9.33
CA TYR A 108 -6.28 -0.79 -8.90
C TYR A 108 -6.50 0.01 -7.62
N ILE A 109 -5.43 0.10 -6.82
CA ILE A 109 -5.26 1.05 -5.74
C ILE A 109 -3.91 1.74 -5.97
N ILE A 110 -3.96 2.93 -6.56
CA ILE A 110 -2.75 3.72 -6.84
C ILE A 110 -2.46 4.66 -5.67
N LEU A 111 -1.29 4.51 -5.06
CA LEU A 111 -0.80 5.16 -3.84
C LEU A 111 0.31 6.17 -4.16
N PRO A 112 0.02 7.36 -4.70
CA PRO A 112 1.05 8.40 -4.90
C PRO A 112 1.73 8.83 -3.60
N VAL A 113 1.09 8.53 -2.45
CA VAL A 113 1.58 8.75 -1.09
C VAL A 113 2.57 7.68 -0.59
N ASP A 114 2.83 6.62 -1.37
CA ASP A 114 3.86 5.62 -1.10
C ASP A 114 5.11 5.97 -1.95
N PRO A 115 6.11 6.65 -1.37
CA PRO A 115 7.05 7.42 -2.16
C PRO A 115 8.22 6.62 -2.74
N LEU A 116 8.70 7.09 -3.90
CA LEU A 116 10.00 6.69 -4.44
C LEU A 116 11.13 7.05 -3.47
N ILE A 117 11.84 6.02 -3.01
CA ILE A 117 13.06 6.13 -2.20
C ILE A 117 14.27 6.62 -3.03
N GLY A 118 15.25 7.24 -2.38
CA GLY A 118 16.51 7.71 -2.99
C GLY A 118 17.44 6.55 -3.38
N ALA A 119 17.04 5.70 -4.33
CA ALA A 119 17.70 4.45 -4.71
C ALA A 119 19.02 4.64 -5.51
N LYS A 120 20.06 5.15 -4.85
CA LYS A 120 21.41 5.33 -5.39
C LYS A 120 22.45 4.64 -4.55
N ARG A 121 23.43 3.99 -5.20
CA ARG A 121 24.44 3.14 -4.53
C ARG A 121 25.28 3.94 -3.53
N GLU A 122 25.52 5.20 -3.85
CA GLU A 122 26.36 6.12 -3.08
C GLU A 122 25.69 6.60 -1.78
N PHE A 123 24.39 6.34 -1.61
CA PHE A 123 23.59 6.82 -0.47
C PHE A 123 22.80 5.69 0.21
N LEU A 124 22.08 4.88 -0.56
CA LEU A 124 21.10 3.93 -0.06
C LEU A 124 21.73 2.57 0.23
N ASP A 125 22.24 2.41 1.44
CA ASP A 125 22.63 1.12 2.00
C ASP A 125 21.41 0.38 2.61
N PRO A 126 21.57 -0.87 3.10
CA PRO A 126 20.49 -1.60 3.75
C PRO A 126 19.91 -0.89 4.99
N VAL A 127 20.73 -0.16 5.76
CA VAL A 127 20.27 0.55 6.96
C VAL A 127 19.38 1.72 6.57
N GLU A 128 19.82 2.55 5.65
CA GLU A 128 19.05 3.70 5.15
C GLU A 128 17.75 3.25 4.47
N MET A 129 17.81 2.17 3.69
CA MET A 129 16.62 1.56 3.10
C MET A 129 15.60 1.12 4.16
N ALA A 130 16.04 0.44 5.22
CA ALA A 130 15.16 0.01 6.30
C ALA A 130 14.58 1.19 7.09
N SER A 131 15.41 2.20 7.36
CA SER A 131 15.02 3.43 8.06
C SER A 131 13.90 4.17 7.30
N PHE A 132 14.12 4.45 6.01
CA PHE A 132 13.13 5.11 5.16
C PHE A 132 11.79 4.36 5.10
N ASN A 133 11.83 3.03 4.92
CA ASN A 133 10.61 2.23 4.85
C ASN A 133 9.85 2.20 6.19
N SER A 134 10.56 2.25 7.32
CA SER A 134 9.93 2.41 8.64
C SER A 134 9.15 3.72 8.74
N ASP A 135 9.73 4.82 8.26
CA ASP A 135 9.07 6.12 8.24
C ASP A 135 7.88 6.16 7.26
N ALA A 136 8.07 5.63 6.04
CA ALA A 136 6.99 5.47 5.07
C ALA A 136 5.83 4.69 5.69
N MET A 137 6.10 3.54 6.30
CA MET A 137 5.08 2.73 6.95
C MET A 137 4.40 3.44 8.12
N LYS A 138 5.15 4.26 8.88
CA LYS A 138 4.56 5.11 9.93
C LYS A 138 3.50 6.04 9.37
N VAL A 139 3.81 6.72 8.26
CA VAL A 139 2.89 7.66 7.59
C VAL A 139 1.70 6.91 6.99
N LEU A 140 1.94 5.89 6.18
CA LEU A 140 0.89 5.09 5.52
C LEU A 140 -0.08 4.48 6.55
N SER A 141 0.43 4.02 7.69
CA SER A 141 -0.40 3.46 8.77
C SER A 141 -1.20 4.52 9.52
N ASN A 142 -0.53 5.55 10.05
CA ASN A 142 -1.18 6.53 10.92
C ASN A 142 -2.09 7.50 10.16
N CYS A 143 -1.86 7.68 8.86
CA CYS A 143 -2.62 8.63 8.04
C CYS A 143 -3.73 7.96 7.19
N GLY A 144 -4.04 6.69 7.44
CA GLY A 144 -5.25 6.04 6.92
C GLY A 144 -5.09 5.20 5.65
N VAL A 145 -3.89 5.13 5.05
CA VAL A 145 -3.66 4.33 3.82
C VAL A 145 -3.85 2.83 4.08
N VAL A 146 -3.29 2.33 5.19
CA VAL A 146 -3.45 0.91 5.58
C VAL A 146 -4.94 0.55 5.73
N ARG A 147 -5.73 1.44 6.33
CA ARG A 147 -7.16 1.21 6.54
C ARG A 147 -7.95 1.31 5.23
N LEU A 148 -7.61 2.25 4.36
CA LEU A 148 -8.21 2.31 3.02
C LEU A 148 -8.04 0.98 2.29
N ILE A 149 -6.84 0.40 2.29
CA ILE A 149 -6.60 -0.86 1.60
C ILE A 149 -7.31 -2.02 2.32
N GLN A 150 -7.29 -2.04 3.67
CA GLN A 150 -8.03 -3.02 4.47
C GLN A 150 -9.50 -3.09 4.02
N GLU A 151 -10.21 -1.95 4.06
CA GLU A 151 -11.64 -1.89 3.78
C GLU A 151 -11.96 -2.32 2.34
N GLU A 152 -11.11 -2.00 1.36
CA GLU A 152 -11.33 -2.37 -0.03
C GLU A 152 -11.06 -3.85 -0.31
N LEU A 153 -10.02 -4.41 0.31
CA LEU A 153 -9.77 -5.85 0.23
C LEU A 153 -10.84 -6.66 0.98
N ASP A 154 -11.39 -6.14 2.08
CA ASP A 154 -12.50 -6.78 2.79
C ASP A 154 -13.77 -6.82 1.96
N LYS A 155 -14.10 -5.76 1.21
CA LYS A 155 -15.22 -5.75 0.27
C LYS A 155 -15.09 -6.84 -0.79
N VAL A 156 -13.90 -7.02 -1.36
CA VAL A 156 -13.66 -8.07 -2.36
C VAL A 156 -13.74 -9.46 -1.71
N THR A 157 -13.17 -9.61 -0.51
CA THR A 157 -13.22 -10.87 0.25
C THR A 157 -14.65 -11.27 0.59
N GLU A 158 -15.50 -10.31 1.01
CA GLU A 158 -16.91 -10.55 1.30
C GLU A 158 -17.70 -10.96 0.04
N GLN A 159 -17.40 -10.32 -1.10
CA GLN A 159 -18.00 -10.72 -2.37
C GLN A 159 -17.70 -12.19 -2.70
N VAL A 160 -16.45 -12.63 -2.56
CA VAL A 160 -16.09 -14.04 -2.77
C VAL A 160 -16.77 -14.95 -1.75
N ALA A 161 -16.78 -14.55 -0.47
CA ALA A 161 -17.43 -15.33 0.59
C ALA A 161 -18.95 -15.51 0.33
N SER A 162 -19.59 -14.53 -0.31
CA SER A 162 -21.00 -14.57 -0.73
C SER A 162 -21.25 -15.40 -2.01
N GLY A 163 -20.20 -15.92 -2.64
CA GLY A 163 -20.27 -16.79 -3.82
C GLY A 163 -20.02 -16.10 -5.17
N LYS A 164 -19.66 -14.82 -5.20
CA LYS A 164 -19.23 -14.15 -6.44
C LYS A 164 -17.84 -14.65 -6.85
N SER A 165 -17.54 -14.68 -8.15
CA SER A 165 -16.23 -15.09 -8.66
C SER A 165 -15.94 -14.50 -10.04
N GLY A 166 -14.68 -14.52 -10.46
CA GLY A 166 -14.26 -14.08 -11.79
C GLY A 166 -14.72 -12.65 -12.09
N LYS A 167 -15.45 -12.48 -13.20
CA LYS A 167 -15.94 -11.18 -13.67
C LYS A 167 -17.09 -10.59 -12.85
N ASP A 168 -17.71 -11.38 -11.97
CA ASP A 168 -18.79 -10.90 -11.11
C ASP A 168 -18.25 -10.11 -9.90
N LEU A 169 -16.93 -10.17 -9.64
CA LEU A 169 -16.30 -9.39 -8.58
C LEU A 169 -16.16 -7.92 -9.00
N GLU A 170 -16.67 -7.04 -8.15
CA GLU A 170 -16.44 -5.60 -8.23
C GLU A 170 -15.08 -5.29 -7.58
N LEU A 171 -14.07 -5.03 -8.42
CA LEU A 171 -12.72 -4.70 -7.98
C LEU A 171 -12.57 -3.18 -7.72
N PRO A 172 -11.70 -2.75 -6.79
CA PRO A 172 -11.54 -1.33 -6.49
C PRO A 172 -10.84 -0.58 -7.64
N HIS A 173 -11.21 0.67 -7.86
CA HIS A 173 -10.57 1.60 -8.80
C HIS A 173 -10.25 2.92 -8.11
N ILE A 174 -9.16 2.94 -7.34
CA ILE A 174 -8.86 4.01 -6.39
C ILE A 174 -7.57 4.72 -6.76
N PHE A 175 -7.66 6.06 -6.84
CA PHE A 175 -6.49 6.93 -6.76
C PHE A 175 -6.41 7.54 -5.37
N ALA A 176 -5.53 7.00 -4.53
CA ALA A 176 -5.42 7.29 -3.12
C ALA A 176 -4.57 8.56 -2.88
N LYS A 177 -5.10 9.70 -3.31
CA LYS A 177 -4.54 11.02 -2.97
C LYS A 177 -4.57 11.26 -1.45
N PRO A 178 -3.78 12.22 -0.94
CA PRO A 178 -3.76 12.58 0.48
C PRO A 178 -5.16 12.76 1.09
N GLU A 179 -6.06 13.47 0.41
CA GLU A 179 -7.41 13.75 0.91
C GLU A 179 -8.23 12.45 1.04
N LYS A 180 -8.12 11.55 0.06
CA LYS A 180 -8.82 10.26 0.10
C LYS A 180 -8.29 9.36 1.22
N CYS A 181 -6.97 9.35 1.43
CA CYS A 181 -6.34 8.55 2.47
C CYS A 181 -6.70 9.04 3.88
N VAL A 182 -6.62 10.35 4.11
CA VAL A 182 -6.83 10.92 5.45
C VAL A 182 -8.27 10.74 5.94
N GLU A 183 -9.27 10.70 5.05
CA GLU A 183 -10.65 10.39 5.44
C GLU A 183 -10.77 8.99 6.05
N SER A 184 -10.01 8.03 5.52
CA SER A 184 -10.03 6.66 6.04
C SER A 184 -9.47 6.61 7.46
N ALA A 185 -8.51 7.47 7.82
CA ALA A 185 -7.92 7.46 9.16
C ALA A 185 -8.92 7.70 10.31
N GLY A 186 -10.04 8.38 10.04
CA GLY A 186 -11.15 8.57 10.99
C GLY A 186 -10.80 9.44 12.20
N PHE A 187 -9.97 10.47 12.00
CA PHE A 187 -9.58 11.42 13.04
C PHE A 187 -10.79 12.16 13.62
N ALA A 188 -10.95 12.14 14.94
CA ALA A 188 -11.95 12.97 15.62
C ALA A 188 -11.46 14.42 15.79
N ASN A 189 -10.15 14.61 16.02
CA ASN A 189 -9.57 15.94 16.19
C ASN A 189 -9.16 16.55 14.83
N PRO A 190 -9.62 17.78 14.49
CA PRO A 190 -9.32 18.40 13.20
C PRO A 190 -7.83 18.72 13.02
N TYR A 191 -7.07 19.00 14.09
CA TYR A 191 -5.63 19.23 14.00
C TYR A 191 -4.85 17.93 13.83
N ALA A 192 -5.33 16.81 14.39
CA ALA A 192 -4.77 15.49 14.08
C ALA A 192 -4.95 15.18 12.58
N LYS A 193 -6.15 15.41 12.05
CA LYS A 193 -6.43 15.29 10.61
C LYS A 193 -5.53 16.18 9.77
N ALA A 194 -5.36 17.46 10.14
CA ALA A 194 -4.49 18.39 9.42
C ALA A 194 -3.02 17.94 9.40
N LYS A 195 -2.50 17.44 10.52
CA LYS A 195 -1.13 16.89 10.61
C LYS A 195 -0.95 15.66 9.73
N ALA A 196 -1.92 14.75 9.75
CA ALA A 196 -1.89 13.56 8.90
C ALA A 196 -1.97 13.90 7.41
N LEU A 197 -2.83 14.86 7.03
CA LEU A 197 -2.92 15.35 5.67
C LEU A 197 -1.60 16.00 5.21
N ALA A 198 -0.99 16.82 6.07
CA ALA A 198 0.33 17.39 5.80
C ALA A 198 1.41 16.31 5.61
N ALA A 199 1.43 15.27 6.46
CA ALA A 199 2.36 14.14 6.32
C ALA A 199 2.18 13.40 4.99
N LEU A 200 0.94 13.21 4.52
CA LEU A 200 0.66 12.58 3.23
C LEU A 200 1.12 13.44 2.05
N HIS A 201 0.91 14.76 2.09
CA HIS A 201 1.45 15.67 1.06
C HIS A 201 2.98 15.69 1.05
N MET A 202 3.60 15.61 2.24
CA MET A 202 5.05 15.48 2.33
C MET A 202 5.52 14.18 1.68
N ALA A 203 4.86 13.05 1.93
CA ALA A 203 5.17 11.78 1.29
C ALA A 203 5.06 11.88 -0.25
N GLU A 204 4.00 12.46 -0.82
CA GLU A 204 3.94 12.71 -2.28
C GLU A 204 5.12 13.56 -2.79
N LYS A 205 5.57 14.52 -1.97
CA LYS A 205 6.70 15.40 -2.34
C LYS A 205 8.04 14.67 -2.32
N VAL A 206 8.23 13.67 -1.45
CA VAL A 206 9.45 12.84 -1.40
C VAL A 206 9.75 12.26 -2.78
N ALA A 207 8.74 11.69 -3.46
CA ALA A 207 8.92 11.12 -4.79
C ALA A 207 9.41 12.16 -5.81
N GLN A 208 8.90 13.39 -5.75
CA GLN A 208 9.32 14.48 -6.63
C GLN A 208 10.76 14.93 -6.38
N VAL A 209 11.22 14.89 -5.13
CA VAL A 209 12.59 15.24 -4.73
C VAL A 209 13.57 14.13 -5.12
N ASN A 210 13.22 12.87 -4.87
CA ASN A 210 14.08 11.73 -5.15
C ASN A 210 14.16 11.38 -6.63
N PHE A 211 13.14 11.69 -7.44
CA PHE A 211 13.14 11.37 -8.87
C PHE A 211 14.37 11.95 -9.62
N PRO A 212 14.70 13.26 -9.50
CA PRO A 212 15.96 13.80 -10.02
C PRO A 212 17.22 13.07 -9.56
N ALA A 213 17.32 12.77 -8.26
CA ALA A 213 18.48 12.05 -7.73
C ALA A 213 18.61 10.68 -8.40
N CYS A 214 17.51 9.93 -8.50
CA CYS A 214 17.46 8.59 -9.06
C CYS A 214 17.73 8.52 -10.56
N PHE A 215 17.29 9.51 -11.35
CA PHE A 215 17.22 9.35 -12.81
C PHE A 215 17.87 10.47 -13.65
N MET A 216 18.19 11.62 -13.06
CA MET A 216 18.64 12.79 -13.84
C MET A 216 20.02 13.30 -13.43
N LEU A 217 20.27 13.42 -12.13
CA LEU A 217 21.53 13.94 -11.59
C LEU A 217 22.66 12.91 -11.77
N LYS A 218 23.89 13.43 -11.94
CA LYS A 218 25.09 12.61 -12.15
C LYS A 218 26.20 12.92 -11.14
N GLU A 219 26.33 14.18 -10.73
CA GLU A 219 27.33 14.59 -9.75
C GLU A 219 27.02 14.00 -8.37
N VAL A 220 27.97 13.26 -7.80
CA VAL A 220 27.79 12.48 -6.56
C VAL A 220 27.27 13.33 -5.41
N GLU A 221 27.83 14.53 -5.22
CA GLU A 221 27.40 15.43 -4.15
C GLU A 221 25.93 15.83 -4.31
N GLN A 222 25.53 16.19 -5.53
CA GLN A 222 24.14 16.57 -5.82
C GLN A 222 23.18 15.39 -5.70
N VAL A 223 23.59 14.21 -6.18
CA VAL A 223 22.81 12.97 -6.07
C VAL A 223 22.56 12.61 -4.60
N CYS A 224 23.62 12.56 -3.80
CA CYS A 224 23.53 12.15 -2.39
C CYS A 224 22.74 13.19 -1.57
N LEU A 225 23.04 14.48 -1.74
CA LEU A 225 22.33 15.54 -1.02
C LEU A 225 20.83 15.55 -1.35
N THR A 226 20.48 15.37 -2.63
CA THR A 226 19.07 15.36 -3.06
C THR A 226 18.33 14.12 -2.54
N ALA A 227 18.96 12.93 -2.61
CA ALA A 227 18.39 11.71 -2.06
C ALA A 227 18.19 11.79 -0.53
N ALA A 228 19.21 12.28 0.18
CA ALA A 228 19.13 12.53 1.62
C ALA A 228 18.03 13.53 1.98
N ALA A 229 17.89 14.63 1.23
CA ALA A 229 16.82 15.61 1.46
C ALA A 229 15.42 14.99 1.31
N GLY A 230 15.21 14.07 0.36
CA GLY A 230 13.95 13.33 0.25
C GLY A 230 13.69 12.43 1.47
N HIS A 231 14.72 11.81 2.02
CA HIS A 231 14.63 10.98 3.23
C HIS A 231 14.32 11.81 4.47
N GLU A 232 14.93 12.99 4.63
CA GLU A 232 14.61 13.94 5.72
C GLU A 232 13.16 14.42 5.66
N ILE A 233 12.60 14.64 4.46
CA ILE A 233 11.17 14.95 4.29
C ILE A 233 10.32 13.78 4.79
N MET A 234 10.70 12.53 4.48
CA MET A 234 9.97 11.34 4.93
C MET A 234 10.01 11.20 6.47
N GLY A 235 11.18 11.42 7.09
CA GLY A 235 11.32 11.42 8.55
C GLY A 235 10.47 12.49 9.23
N ALA A 236 10.46 13.72 8.69
CA ALA A 236 9.61 14.79 9.19
C ALA A 236 8.11 14.49 9.02
N ALA A 237 7.72 13.83 7.92
CA ALA A 237 6.34 13.36 7.72
C ALA A 237 5.95 12.28 8.75
N ALA A 238 6.84 11.34 9.07
CA ALA A 238 6.62 10.32 10.09
C ALA A 238 6.44 10.92 11.49
N ILE A 239 7.16 12.00 11.82
CA ILE A 239 6.96 12.78 13.05
C ILE A 239 5.55 13.37 13.08
N LEU A 240 5.11 14.04 12.01
CA LEU A 240 3.75 14.61 11.95
C LEU A 240 2.65 13.54 12.05
N ALA A 241 2.82 12.42 11.36
CA ALA A 241 1.90 11.28 11.43
C ALA A 241 1.83 10.70 12.85
N THR A 242 2.97 10.65 13.56
CA THR A 242 3.01 10.23 14.96
C THR A 242 2.29 11.23 15.86
N GLN A 243 2.55 12.53 15.70
CA GLN A 243 1.85 13.58 16.45
C GLN A 243 0.33 13.54 16.24
N ALA A 244 -0.13 13.31 15.00
CA ALA A 244 -1.55 13.14 14.71
C ALA A 244 -2.17 12.00 15.53
N ARG A 245 -1.48 10.85 15.59
CA ARG A 245 -1.92 9.70 16.39
C ARG A 245 -1.87 9.97 17.90
N GLU A 246 -0.86 10.69 18.39
CA GLU A 246 -0.77 11.05 19.81
C GLU A 246 -1.90 12.00 20.24
N ILE A 247 -2.35 12.91 19.38
CA ILE A 247 -3.52 13.76 19.65
C ILE A 247 -4.79 12.91 19.83
N GLU A 248 -5.00 11.90 18.98
CA GLU A 248 -6.15 10.99 19.15
C GLU A 248 -6.01 10.14 20.42
N LYS A 249 -4.79 9.73 20.79
CA LYS A 249 -4.56 9.01 22.06
C LYS A 249 -4.85 9.90 23.27
N SER A 250 -4.38 11.15 23.29
CA SER A 250 -4.60 12.07 24.40
C SER A 250 -6.07 12.41 24.60
N ASN A 251 -6.87 12.33 23.53
CA ASN A 251 -8.31 12.57 23.57
C ASN A 251 -9.12 11.28 23.82
N ASP A 252 -8.47 10.13 23.90
CA ASP A 252 -9.12 8.81 23.90
C ASP A 252 -10.11 8.66 22.72
N THR A 253 -9.65 9.00 21.51
CA THR A 253 -10.45 9.00 20.27
C THR A 253 -9.84 8.14 19.15
N VAL A 254 -8.87 7.28 19.45
CA VAL A 254 -8.22 6.46 18.42
C VAL A 254 -9.20 5.46 17.80
N LEU A 255 -9.58 5.69 16.55
CA LEU A 255 -10.36 4.73 15.77
C LEU A 255 -9.60 3.42 15.56
N ARG A 256 -10.24 2.30 15.91
CA ARG A 256 -9.77 0.94 15.65
C ARG A 256 -10.87 0.15 14.97
N GLN A 257 -10.51 -0.59 13.92
CA GLN A 257 -11.41 -1.52 13.25
C GLN A 257 -10.75 -2.90 13.10
N PRO A 258 -10.73 -3.71 14.17
CA PRO A 258 -10.21 -5.07 14.10
C PRO A 258 -11.21 -6.00 13.40
N HIS A 259 -10.71 -7.11 12.86
CA HIS A 259 -11.57 -8.19 12.36
C HIS A 259 -12.12 -9.01 13.53
N ALA A 260 -13.42 -9.31 13.48
CA ALA A 260 -14.00 -10.41 14.22
C ALA A 260 -13.53 -11.76 13.64
N LYS A 261 -13.77 -12.85 14.39
CA LYS A 261 -13.39 -14.21 13.96
C LYS A 261 -14.01 -14.60 12.61
N ASN A 262 -15.22 -14.15 12.31
CA ASN A 262 -15.91 -14.41 11.03
C ASN A 262 -15.52 -13.42 9.92
N GLY A 263 -14.58 -12.49 10.16
CA GLY A 263 -14.16 -11.47 9.21
C GLY A 263 -14.98 -10.18 9.22
N THR A 264 -16.04 -10.05 10.04
CA THR A 264 -16.76 -8.79 10.19
C THR A 264 -15.83 -7.70 10.74
N LEU A 265 -15.80 -6.54 10.10
CA LEU A 265 -15.10 -5.36 10.62
C LEU A 265 -15.83 -4.77 11.81
N LEU A 266 -15.25 -4.90 12.99
CA LEU A 266 -15.74 -4.27 14.20
C LEU A 266 -15.21 -2.83 14.30
N LYS A 267 -15.71 -2.04 15.23
CA LYS A 267 -15.28 -0.66 15.47
C LYS A 267 -15.24 -0.35 16.97
N LYS A 268 -14.23 0.42 17.38
CA LYS A 268 -14.18 1.09 18.69
C LYS A 268 -13.35 2.37 18.63
N VAL A 269 -13.54 3.23 19.63
CA VAL A 269 -12.84 4.51 19.75
C VAL A 269 -12.14 4.64 21.09
N LYS A 270 -12.85 4.39 22.20
CA LYS A 270 -12.25 4.48 23.54
C LYS A 270 -11.33 3.30 23.81
N LEU A 271 -10.26 3.53 24.57
CA LEU A 271 -9.25 2.51 24.86
C LEU A 271 -9.86 1.26 25.53
N TYR A 272 -10.82 1.44 26.44
CA TYR A 272 -11.43 0.35 27.22
C TYR A 272 -12.78 -0.14 26.69
N GLU A 273 -13.28 0.38 25.57
CA GLU A 273 -14.47 -0.17 24.91
C GLU A 273 -14.20 -1.55 24.30
N LYS A 274 -15.22 -2.40 24.21
CA LYS A 274 -15.14 -3.57 23.34
C LYS A 274 -15.39 -3.12 21.89
N PRO A 275 -14.70 -3.71 20.90
CA PRO A 275 -15.05 -3.48 19.51
C PRO A 275 -16.41 -4.13 19.21
N GLU A 276 -17.30 -3.38 18.56
CA GLU A 276 -18.66 -3.78 18.16
C GLU A 276 -18.84 -3.71 16.64
#